data_AF-U7D574-F1
#
_entry.id   AF-U7D574-F1
#
_cell.length_a   1.000
_cell.length_b   1.000
_cell.length_c   1.000
_cell.angle_alpha   90.00
_cell.angle_beta   90.00
_cell.angle_gamma   90.00
#
_symmetry.space_group_name_H-M   'P 1'
#
loop_
_entity.id
_entity.type
_entity.pdbx_description
1 polymer ?
#
loop_
_entity_poly.entity_id
_entity_poly.type
_entity_poly.pdbx_seq_one_letter_code
_entity_poly.pdbx_strand_id
1 'polypeptide(L)'
;MNKSFFSLLTALLALLFLGCSPEKTPEEPQTYEDGQYRGVFIDGSDIQVNIQFTLENDHVTEASFRHLRRDEDYNIDAEEEPWASVIQQYHEALNHLVGKDITEHLEDLYTPEAIVTTEVDGYTSATIRSNKLISAIRDGLNRGVYSY
;
A
#
# COMPACT_ATOMS: atom_id res chain seq x y z
N MET A 1 30.77 -50.05 37.48
CA MET A 1 31.01 -49.08 36.39
C MET A 1 29.71 -48.34 36.13
N ASN A 2 29.62 -47.10 36.61
CA ASN A 2 28.38 -46.41 36.98
C ASN A 2 27.66 -45.82 35.76
N LYS A 3 26.62 -46.51 35.27
CA LYS A 3 25.75 -46.02 34.19
C LYS A 3 24.78 -44.90 34.62
N SER A 4 24.74 -44.56 35.91
CA SER A 4 23.80 -43.56 36.45
C SER A 4 24.30 -42.11 36.39
N PHE A 5 25.57 -41.87 36.05
CA PHE A 5 26.16 -40.52 36.09
C PHE A 5 26.04 -39.77 34.76
N PHE A 6 25.83 -40.48 33.65
CA PHE A 6 25.80 -39.89 32.30
C PHE A 6 24.40 -39.44 31.87
N SER A 7 23.35 -39.77 32.63
CA SER A 7 21.96 -39.42 32.29
C SER A 7 21.48 -38.11 32.92
N LEU A 8 22.14 -37.62 33.97
CA LEU A 8 21.73 -36.37 34.65
C LEU A 8 22.31 -35.11 33.98
N LEU A 9 23.47 -35.22 33.31
CA LEU A 9 24.12 -34.08 32.67
C LEU A 9 23.43 -33.67 31.35
N THR A 10 22.75 -34.61 30.69
CA THR A 10 21.98 -34.36 29.46
C THR A 10 20.62 -33.70 29.73
N ALA A 11 20.07 -33.85 30.94
CA ALA A 11 18.80 -33.24 31.32
C ALA A 11 18.95 -31.75 31.71
N LEU A 12 20.13 -31.32 32.15
CA LEU A 12 20.36 -29.93 32.58
C LEU A 12 20.66 -28.97 31.40
N LEU A 13 21.10 -29.49 30.25
CA LEU A 13 21.38 -28.69 29.04
C LEU A 13 20.11 -28.45 28.19
N ALA A 14 19.04 -29.22 28.40
CA ALA A 14 17.78 -29.08 27.67
C ALA A 14 16.88 -27.93 28.20
N LEU A 15 17.14 -27.40 29.40
CA LEU A 15 16.37 -26.27 29.96
C LEU A 15 16.91 -24.89 29.57
N LEU A 16 18.06 -24.80 28.90
CA LEU A 16 18.62 -23.52 28.44
C LEU A 16 18.13 -23.08 27.05
N PHE A 17 17.28 -23.89 26.40
CA PHE A 17 16.60 -23.55 25.14
C PHE A 17 15.09 -23.39 25.29
N LEU A 18 14.61 -23.11 26.51
CA LEU A 18 13.33 -22.39 26.67
C LEU A 18 13.58 -20.95 26.25
N GLY A 19 13.74 -20.77 24.94
CA GLY A 19 13.72 -19.48 24.30
C GLY A 19 12.46 -18.79 24.78
N CYS A 20 12.66 -17.65 25.43
CA CYS A 20 11.63 -16.64 25.55
C CYS A 20 11.27 -16.27 24.12
N SER A 21 10.32 -17.00 23.51
CA SER A 21 9.69 -16.56 22.28
C SER A 21 9.01 -15.26 22.68
N PRO A 22 9.40 -14.10 22.13
CA PRO A 22 8.67 -12.88 22.41
C PRO A 22 7.23 -13.15 22.03
N GLU A 23 6.35 -13.19 23.02
CA GLU A 23 4.91 -13.23 22.80
C GLU A 23 4.63 -11.98 21.96
N LYS A 24 4.18 -12.19 20.71
CA LYS A 24 3.92 -11.08 19.78
C LYS A 24 2.83 -10.25 20.44
N THR A 25 3.22 -9.13 21.08
CA THR A 25 2.29 -8.17 21.65
C THR A 25 1.25 -7.87 20.58
N PRO A 26 -0.06 -7.91 20.90
CA PRO A 26 -1.08 -7.51 19.94
C PRO A 26 -0.68 -6.15 19.38
N GLU A 27 -0.37 -6.09 18.08
CA GLU A 27 -0.12 -4.82 17.42
C GLU A 27 -1.43 -4.05 17.52
N GLU A 28 -1.40 -2.88 18.16
CA GLU A 28 -2.55 -1.99 18.14
C GLU A 28 -2.93 -1.74 16.68
N PRO A 29 -4.23 -1.76 16.33
CA PRO A 29 -4.66 -1.52 14.97
C PRO A 29 -4.06 -0.19 14.52
N GLN A 30 -3.42 -0.20 13.36
CA GLN A 30 -2.85 1.01 12.78
C GLN A 30 -4.00 1.99 12.51
N THR A 31 -3.92 3.19 13.08
CA THR A 31 -4.85 4.28 12.81
C THR A 31 -4.10 5.49 12.28
N TYR A 32 -4.78 6.32 11.51
CA TYR A 32 -4.27 7.56 10.95
C TYR A 32 -5.04 8.76 11.51
N GLU A 33 -4.38 9.91 11.52
CA GLU A 33 -5.00 11.17 11.95
C GLU A 33 -6.02 11.66 10.92
N ASP A 34 -7.07 12.32 11.38
CA ASP A 34 -8.01 12.98 10.47
C ASP A 34 -7.31 14.14 9.76
N GLY A 35 -7.51 14.23 8.44
CA GLY A 35 -6.98 15.33 7.66
C GLY A 35 -6.62 14.96 6.23
N GLN A 36 -6.01 15.93 5.55
CA GLN A 36 -5.58 15.79 4.18
C GLN A 36 -4.15 15.22 4.13
N TYR A 37 -3.94 14.23 3.29
CA TYR A 37 -2.66 13.59 3.03
C TYR A 37 -2.20 13.89 1.61
N ARG A 38 -0.88 13.88 1.40
CA ARG A 38 -0.28 14.03 0.06
C ARG A 38 0.84 13.04 -0.13
N GLY A 39 0.72 12.23 -1.17
CA GLY A 39 1.63 11.14 -1.44
C GLY A 39 2.16 11.17 -2.86
N VAL A 40 3.41 10.73 -3.03
CA VAL A 40 4.05 10.66 -4.35
C VAL A 40 4.67 9.29 -4.63
N PHE A 41 4.65 8.89 -5.90
CA PHE A 41 5.53 7.86 -6.43
C PHE A 41 6.46 8.51 -7.46
N ILE A 42 7.76 8.33 -7.24
CA ILE A 42 8.84 8.87 -8.07
C ILE A 42 9.60 7.68 -8.66
N ASP A 43 9.87 7.74 -9.95
CA ASP A 43 10.69 6.77 -10.66
C ASP A 43 11.73 7.51 -11.50
N GLY A 44 13.01 7.28 -11.21
CA GLY A 44 14.09 8.14 -11.68
C GLY A 44 13.99 9.56 -11.10
N SER A 45 13.94 10.56 -11.97
CA SER A 45 13.77 11.97 -11.61
C SER A 45 12.32 12.47 -11.75
N ASP A 46 11.41 11.61 -12.18
CA ASP A 46 10.06 12.02 -12.56
C ASP A 46 9.05 11.62 -11.48
N ILE A 47 8.26 12.60 -11.04
CA ILE A 47 7.06 12.33 -10.26
C ILE A 47 6.08 11.69 -11.23
N GLN A 48 5.82 10.39 -11.10
CA GLN A 48 4.89 9.72 -11.99
C GLN A 48 3.47 9.71 -11.43
N VAL A 49 3.33 9.68 -10.11
CA VAL A 49 2.02 9.78 -9.42
C VAL A 49 2.16 10.77 -8.27
N ASN A 50 1.22 11.71 -8.17
CA ASN A 50 1.02 12.59 -7.03
C ASN A 50 -0.47 12.60 -6.72
N ILE A 51 -0.83 12.21 -5.50
CA ILE A 51 -2.20 12.15 -5.05
C ILE A 51 -2.41 13.02 -3.83
N GLN A 52 -3.67 13.40 -3.65
CA GLN A 52 -4.18 13.97 -2.42
C GLN A 52 -5.42 13.20 -2.01
N PHE A 53 -5.50 12.82 -0.75
CA PHE A 53 -6.67 12.16 -0.19
C PHE A 53 -6.94 12.67 1.22
N THR A 54 -8.18 12.59 1.67
CA THR A 54 -8.61 13.04 2.99
C THR A 54 -9.10 11.84 3.78
N LEU A 55 -8.67 11.73 5.05
CA LEU A 55 -9.15 10.72 5.98
C LEU A 55 -10.04 11.37 7.05
N GLU A 56 -11.14 10.69 7.38
CA GLU A 56 -11.94 10.94 8.57
C GLU A 56 -12.28 9.59 9.24
N ASN A 57 -11.82 9.37 10.47
CA ASN A 57 -11.88 8.08 11.16
C ASN A 57 -11.36 6.93 10.28
N ASP A 58 -10.16 7.08 9.73
CA ASP A 58 -9.52 6.14 8.79
C ASP A 58 -10.26 5.93 7.45
N HIS A 59 -11.42 6.56 7.24
CA HIS A 59 -12.16 6.44 5.99
C HIS A 59 -11.71 7.50 4.99
N VAL A 60 -11.44 7.07 3.75
CA VAL A 60 -11.13 8.01 2.66
C VAL A 60 -12.39 8.76 2.27
N THR A 61 -12.49 10.05 2.57
CA THR A 61 -13.65 10.88 2.21
C THR A 61 -13.52 11.51 0.84
N GLU A 62 -12.29 11.82 0.44
CA GLU A 62 -11.95 12.40 -0.86
C GLU A 62 -10.63 11.83 -1.36
N ALA A 63 -10.48 11.65 -2.67
CA ALA A 63 -9.21 11.28 -3.28
C ALA A 63 -9.11 11.84 -4.71
N SER A 64 -7.94 12.35 -5.09
CA SER A 64 -7.70 12.90 -6.43
C SER A 64 -6.23 12.84 -6.81
N PHE A 65 -5.97 12.78 -8.12
CA PHE A 65 -4.64 12.99 -8.67
C PHE A 65 -4.34 14.48 -8.76
N ARG A 66 -3.18 14.88 -8.24
CA ARG A 66 -2.58 16.20 -8.46
C ARG A 66 -1.61 16.19 -9.64
N HIS A 67 -1.05 15.03 -9.93
CA HIS A 67 -0.20 14.76 -11.07
C HIS A 67 -0.24 13.28 -11.39
N LEU A 68 -0.35 12.96 -12.67
CA LEU A 68 -0.20 11.61 -13.19
C LEU A 68 0.50 11.74 -14.53
N ARG A 69 1.70 11.19 -14.66
CA ARG A 69 2.49 11.30 -15.89
C ARG A 69 3.50 10.18 -15.97
N ARG A 70 3.75 9.67 -17.17
CA ARG A 70 4.92 8.84 -17.45
C ARG A 70 5.75 9.44 -18.58
N ASP A 71 5.08 9.99 -19.59
CA ASP A 71 5.68 10.63 -20.76
C ASP A 71 4.73 11.73 -21.28
N GLU A 72 4.95 12.23 -22.50
CA GLU A 72 4.18 13.34 -23.06
C GLU A 72 2.72 12.96 -23.32
N ASP A 73 2.48 11.76 -23.86
CA ASP A 73 1.15 11.28 -24.24
C ASP A 73 0.44 10.61 -23.05
N TYR A 74 1.21 10.01 -22.14
CA TYR A 74 0.72 9.41 -20.90
C TYR A 74 0.74 10.45 -19.77
N ASN A 75 -0.34 11.22 -19.65
CA ASN A 75 -0.53 12.17 -18.56
C ASN A 75 -2.01 12.29 -18.14
N ILE A 76 -2.29 12.97 -17.03
CA ILE A 76 -3.64 13.11 -16.45
C ILE A 76 -4.69 13.69 -17.41
N ASP A 77 -4.26 14.50 -18.39
CA ASP A 77 -5.12 15.16 -19.38
C ASP A 77 -5.17 14.36 -20.71
N ALA A 78 -4.72 13.10 -20.72
CA ALA A 78 -4.72 12.29 -21.93
C ALA A 78 -6.15 11.96 -22.39
N GLU A 79 -6.47 12.35 -23.63
CA GLU A 79 -7.78 12.09 -24.27
C GLU A 79 -7.70 10.99 -25.35
N GLU A 80 -6.49 10.67 -25.81
CA GLU A 80 -6.27 9.71 -26.90
C GLU A 80 -6.02 8.29 -26.39
N GLU A 81 -6.53 7.29 -27.11
CA GLU A 81 -6.25 5.88 -26.79
C GLU A 81 -4.83 5.47 -27.20
N PRO A 82 -4.15 4.59 -26.44
CA PRO A 82 -4.65 3.85 -25.27
C PRO A 82 -4.55 4.64 -23.94
N TRP A 83 -4.01 5.86 -23.96
CA TRP A 83 -3.63 6.58 -22.76
C TRP A 83 -4.84 7.04 -21.94
N ALA A 84 -5.91 7.49 -22.59
CA ALA A 84 -7.16 7.82 -21.92
C ALA A 84 -7.67 6.66 -21.06
N SER A 85 -7.77 5.45 -21.63
CA SER A 85 -8.21 4.27 -20.88
C SER A 85 -7.20 3.86 -19.80
N VAL A 86 -5.90 4.01 -20.05
CA VAL A 86 -4.86 3.76 -19.03
C VAL A 86 -4.97 4.71 -17.83
N ILE A 87 -5.28 5.98 -18.07
CA ILE A 87 -5.51 6.99 -17.02
C ILE A 87 -6.82 6.69 -16.28
N GLN A 88 -7.86 6.28 -16.99
CA GLN A 88 -9.13 5.86 -16.40
C GLN A 88 -8.93 4.71 -15.40
N GLN A 89 -8.08 3.73 -15.69
CA GLN A 89 -7.78 2.65 -14.74
C GLN A 89 -7.15 3.14 -13.43
N TYR A 90 -6.34 4.20 -13.45
CA TYR A 90 -5.83 4.81 -12.22
C TYR A 90 -6.94 5.48 -11.43
N HIS A 91 -7.86 6.16 -12.10
CA HIS A 91 -9.03 6.76 -11.46
C HIS A 91 -9.94 5.70 -10.84
N GLU A 92 -10.21 4.60 -11.52
CA GLU A 92 -10.99 3.48 -10.97
C GLU A 92 -10.33 2.92 -9.70
N ALA A 93 -9.03 2.66 -9.73
CA ALA A 93 -8.29 2.16 -8.58
C ALA A 93 -8.30 3.14 -7.39
N LEU A 94 -8.09 4.44 -7.63
CA LEU A 94 -8.11 5.44 -6.54
C LEU A 94 -9.54 5.65 -6.00
N ASN A 95 -10.53 5.74 -6.88
CA ASN A 95 -11.92 5.93 -6.50
C ASN A 95 -12.50 4.74 -5.74
N HIS A 96 -11.98 3.52 -5.96
CA HIS A 96 -12.37 2.33 -5.20
C HIS A 96 -12.17 2.50 -3.69
N LEU A 97 -11.20 3.31 -3.26
CA LEU A 97 -10.93 3.54 -1.84
C LEU A 97 -11.87 4.57 -1.21
N VAL A 98 -12.53 5.42 -2.00
CA VAL A 98 -13.41 6.47 -1.46
C VAL A 98 -14.61 5.83 -0.75
N GLY A 99 -14.86 6.29 0.47
CA GLY A 99 -15.89 5.79 1.39
C GLY A 99 -15.46 4.56 2.19
N LYS A 100 -14.21 4.08 2.05
CA LYS A 100 -13.71 2.88 2.73
C LYS A 100 -12.63 3.20 3.74
N ASP A 101 -12.54 2.33 4.75
CA ASP A 101 -11.45 2.32 5.71
C ASP A 101 -10.13 2.00 5.00
N ILE A 102 -9.17 2.91 5.06
CA ILE A 102 -7.89 2.79 4.38
C ILE A 102 -7.01 1.67 4.96
N THR A 103 -7.21 1.34 6.24
CA THR A 103 -6.45 0.30 6.96
C THR A 103 -6.86 -1.10 6.50
N GLU A 104 -8.11 -1.25 6.08
CA GLU A 104 -8.68 -2.52 5.60
C GLU A 104 -8.60 -2.64 4.08
N HIS A 105 -8.86 -1.55 3.34
CA HIS A 105 -9.10 -1.65 1.89
C HIS A 105 -7.93 -1.22 1.00
N LEU A 106 -6.82 -0.73 1.56
CA LEU A 106 -5.62 -0.48 0.76
C LEU A 106 -5.11 -1.76 0.07
N GLU A 107 -5.32 -2.92 0.68
CA GLU A 107 -4.87 -4.20 0.11
C GLU A 107 -5.64 -4.63 -1.13
N ASP A 108 -6.87 -4.13 -1.34
CA ASP A 108 -7.66 -4.41 -2.54
C ASP A 108 -6.91 -4.01 -3.83
N LEU A 109 -6.05 -2.99 -3.73
CA LEU A 109 -5.22 -2.51 -4.85
C LEU A 109 -4.17 -3.54 -5.31
N TYR A 110 -3.87 -4.57 -4.53
CA TYR A 110 -2.98 -5.66 -4.96
C TYR A 110 -3.63 -6.62 -5.95
N THR A 111 -4.96 -6.61 -6.04
CA THR A 111 -5.77 -7.41 -6.98
C THR A 111 -6.61 -6.48 -7.85
N PRO A 112 -5.98 -5.62 -8.67
CA PRO A 112 -6.71 -4.56 -9.36
C PRO A 112 -7.68 -5.06 -10.43
N GLU A 113 -7.53 -6.29 -10.92
CA GLU A 113 -8.49 -6.93 -11.81
C GLU A 113 -9.90 -7.07 -11.19
N ALA A 114 -10.01 -7.02 -9.85
CA ALA A 114 -11.29 -7.06 -9.15
C ALA A 114 -12.00 -5.70 -9.05
N ILE A 115 -11.28 -4.60 -9.32
CA ILE A 115 -11.75 -3.23 -9.08
C ILE A 115 -11.70 -2.34 -10.34
N VAL A 116 -10.74 -2.61 -11.22
CA VAL A 116 -10.55 -1.92 -12.49
C VAL A 116 -11.33 -2.65 -13.56
N THR A 117 -12.27 -1.95 -14.18
CA THR A 117 -13.17 -2.50 -15.22
C THR A 117 -12.85 -1.99 -16.62
N THR A 118 -12.12 -0.87 -16.71
CA THR A 118 -11.69 -0.36 -18.00
C THR A 118 -10.67 -1.32 -18.60
N GLU A 119 -10.98 -1.90 -19.75
CA GLU A 119 -10.06 -2.75 -20.51
C GLU A 119 -9.18 -1.89 -21.42
N VAL A 120 -7.91 -2.27 -21.58
CA VAL A 120 -6.99 -1.58 -22.48
C VAL A 120 -6.32 -2.61 -23.38
N ASP A 121 -6.64 -2.56 -24.67
CA ASP A 121 -6.06 -3.47 -25.66
C ASP A 121 -4.54 -3.37 -25.68
N GLY A 122 -3.87 -4.51 -25.50
CA GLY A 122 -2.41 -4.59 -25.46
C GLY A 122 -1.77 -4.14 -24.14
N TYR A 123 -2.54 -3.77 -23.12
CA TYR A 123 -2.04 -3.32 -21.81
C TYR A 123 -2.64 -4.13 -20.64
N THR A 124 -1.97 -5.21 -20.26
CA THR A 124 -2.35 -6.04 -19.09
C THR A 124 -1.77 -5.53 -17.76
N SER A 125 -1.35 -4.27 -17.69
CA SER A 125 -0.48 -3.74 -16.63
C SER A 125 -1.22 -3.06 -15.47
N ALA A 126 -2.47 -3.43 -15.19
CA ALA A 126 -3.26 -2.79 -14.11
C ALA A 126 -2.57 -2.94 -12.75
N THR A 127 -1.96 -4.10 -12.52
CA THR A 127 -1.09 -4.39 -11.37
C THR A 127 0.07 -3.39 -11.21
N ILE A 128 0.74 -3.01 -12.31
CA ILE A 128 1.85 -2.04 -12.24
C ILE A 128 1.33 -0.66 -11.81
N ARG A 129 0.17 -0.25 -12.32
CA ARG A 129 -0.45 1.04 -11.99
C ARG A 129 -0.88 1.09 -10.53
N SER A 130 -1.54 0.04 -10.05
CA SER A 130 -1.96 -0.03 -8.65
C SER A 130 -0.77 -0.09 -7.69
N ASN A 131 0.34 -0.74 -8.05
CA ASN A 131 1.56 -0.69 -7.25
C ASN A 131 2.12 0.73 -7.08
N LYS A 132 2.06 1.57 -8.12
CA LYS A 132 2.47 2.98 -8.02
C LYS A 132 1.52 3.76 -7.12
N LEU A 133 0.22 3.47 -7.20
CA LEU A 133 -0.78 4.09 -6.35
C LEU A 133 -0.60 3.71 -4.88
N ILE A 134 -0.41 2.42 -4.58
CA ILE A 134 -0.10 1.92 -3.23
C ILE A 134 1.14 2.62 -2.67
N SER A 135 2.19 2.76 -3.48
CA SER A 135 3.41 3.46 -3.05
C SER A 135 3.15 4.92 -2.73
N ALA A 136 2.38 5.63 -3.56
CA ALA A 136 2.02 7.02 -3.32
C ALA A 136 1.14 7.16 -2.06
N ILE A 137 0.15 6.30 -1.86
CA ILE A 137 -0.69 6.30 -0.66
C ILE A 137 0.16 6.10 0.60
N ARG A 138 1.03 5.09 0.60
CA ARG A 138 1.94 4.83 1.72
C ARG A 138 2.90 5.97 1.98
N ASP A 139 3.44 6.62 0.95
CA ASP A 139 4.23 7.85 1.13
C ASP A 139 3.42 8.93 1.86
N GLY A 140 2.18 9.17 1.43
CA GLY A 140 1.28 10.11 2.08
C GLY A 140 1.05 9.77 3.55
N LEU A 141 0.62 8.54 3.84
CA LEU A 141 0.36 8.04 5.19
C LEU A 141 1.59 8.15 6.10
N ASN A 142 2.77 7.78 5.61
CA ASN A 142 4.03 7.84 6.35
C ASN A 142 4.48 9.27 6.67
N ARG A 143 4.11 10.24 5.82
CA ARG A 143 4.43 11.66 6.03
C ARG A 143 3.46 12.33 6.99
N GLY A 144 2.32 11.70 7.29
CA GLY A 144 1.28 12.25 8.14
C GLY A 144 0.41 13.28 7.43
N VAL A 145 -0.47 13.92 8.20
CA VAL A 145 -1.36 14.97 7.71
C VAL A 145 -0.53 16.11 7.13
N TYR A 146 -0.94 16.55 5.94
CA TYR A 146 -0.38 17.70 5.25
C TYR A 146 -0.76 18.99 6.00
N SER A 147 0.15 19.44 6.87
CA SER A 147 0.09 20.73 7.57
C SER A 147 1.12 21.70 7.00
N TYR A 148 0.72 22.96 6.76
CA TYR A 148 1.58 24.07 6.33
C TYR A 148 1.80 25.08 7.44
#